data_AF-A0A7S4CMY2-F1
#
_entry.id   AF-A0A7S4CMY2-F1
#
_cell.length_a   1.000
_cell.length_b   1.000
_cell.length_c   1.000
_cell.angle_alpha   90.00
_cell.angle_beta   90.00
_cell.angle_gamma   90.00
#
_symmetry.space_group_name_H-M   'P 1'
#
loop_
_entity.id
_entity.type
_entity.pdbx_description
1 polymer ?
#
loop_
_entity_poly.entity_id
_entity_poly.type
_entity_poly.pdbx_seq_one_letter_code
_entity_poly.pdbx_strand_id
1 'polypeptide(L)'
;PIIETSGWRNSLYFVLMTVTSVGYGDVPVVTSAQKTFAILLFVLGTMLNATMFGKVASHFAKFDKDAQKADVLRQTMQTMQDFDVPRTLQTEVLAFQHHVLYDDITSNNENFEALPET
;
A
#
# COMPACT_ATOMS: atom_id res chain seq x y z
N PRO A 1 38.14 -18.30 -21.88
CA PRO A 1 37.34 -19.36 -21.22
C PRO A 1 36.37 -18.75 -20.20
N ILE A 2 35.24 -18.23 -20.67
CA ILE A 2 34.19 -17.68 -19.81
C ILE A 2 32.86 -17.76 -20.56
N ILE A 3 32.19 -18.91 -20.53
CA ILE A 3 30.72 -19.03 -20.55
C ILE A 3 30.35 -20.52 -20.50
N GLU A 4 30.76 -21.18 -19.43
CA GLU A 4 30.06 -22.40 -18.99
C GLU A 4 29.24 -22.04 -17.75
N THR A 5 28.40 -21.00 -17.89
CA THR A 5 27.42 -20.66 -16.86
C THR A 5 26.14 -21.39 -17.12
N SER A 6 26.06 -22.61 -16.56
CA SER A 6 24.88 -23.48 -16.43
C SER A 6 23.56 -22.71 -16.59
N GLY A 7 22.73 -23.08 -17.58
CA GLY A 7 21.61 -22.28 -18.08
C GLY A 7 20.61 -21.74 -17.04
N TRP A 8 20.54 -22.33 -15.84
CA TRP A 8 19.71 -21.83 -14.74
C TRP A 8 20.14 -20.45 -14.22
N ARG A 9 21.46 -20.16 -14.21
CA ARG A 9 21.99 -18.86 -13.75
C ARG A 9 21.56 -17.73 -14.67
N ASN A 10 21.57 -18.00 -15.97
CA ASN A 10 21.21 -17.06 -17.01
C ASN A 10 19.71 -16.72 -16.98
N SER A 11 18.86 -17.74 -16.78
CA SER A 11 17.43 -17.55 -16.57
C SER A 11 17.13 -16.76 -15.30
N LEU A 12 17.81 -17.05 -14.19
CA LEU A 12 17.64 -16.31 -12.94
C LEU A 12 18.08 -14.85 -13.08
N TYR A 13 19.20 -14.59 -13.78
CA TYR A 13 19.68 -13.24 -14.06
C TYR A 13 18.67 -12.43 -14.88
N PHE A 14 18.13 -13.02 -15.96
CA PHE A 14 17.09 -12.40 -16.78
C PHE A 14 15.83 -12.06 -15.96
N VAL A 15 15.42 -12.97 -15.07
CA VAL A 15 14.26 -12.80 -14.18
C VAL A 15 14.51 -11.70 -13.16
N LEU A 16 15.67 -11.69 -12.51
CA LEU A 16 16.02 -10.67 -11.53
C LEU A 16 16.09 -9.28 -12.17
N MET A 17 16.68 -9.16 -13.35
CA MET A 17 16.76 -7.91 -14.12
C MET A 17 15.39 -7.39 -14.57
N THR A 18 14.50 -8.31 -14.93
CA THR A 18 13.09 -8.04 -15.22
C THR A 18 12.34 -7.54 -13.98
N VAL A 19 12.44 -8.28 -12.87
CA VAL A 19 11.70 -8.00 -11.63
C VAL A 19 12.16 -6.69 -11.01
N THR A 20 13.45 -6.40 -11.07
CA THR A 20 14.04 -5.14 -10.60
C THR A 20 13.86 -3.99 -11.60
N SER A 21 13.23 -4.22 -12.76
CA SER A 21 13.01 -3.23 -13.82
C SER A 21 14.29 -2.58 -14.38
N VAL A 22 15.45 -3.23 -14.19
CA VAL A 22 16.75 -2.70 -14.66
C VAL A 22 16.96 -2.96 -16.15
N GLY A 23 16.72 -4.20 -16.60
CA GLY A 23 16.60 -4.56 -18.01
C GLY A 23 17.76 -4.17 -18.95
N TYR A 24 19.02 -4.53 -18.67
CA TYR A 24 20.14 -4.25 -19.59
C TYR A 24 20.07 -5.00 -20.94
N GLY A 25 19.32 -6.11 -21.05
CA GLY A 25 19.08 -6.80 -22.33
C GLY A 25 20.27 -7.55 -22.94
N ASP A 26 21.32 -7.81 -22.16
CA ASP A 26 22.57 -8.47 -22.54
C ASP A 26 22.45 -9.99 -22.74
N VAL A 27 21.40 -10.60 -22.20
CA VAL A 27 21.15 -12.04 -22.30
C VAL A 27 20.02 -12.34 -23.31
N PRO A 28 20.32 -12.88 -24.50
CA PRO A 28 19.30 -13.28 -25.45
C PRO A 28 18.60 -14.57 -24.99
N VAL A 29 17.28 -14.53 -24.83
CA VAL A 29 16.43 -15.70 -24.57
C VAL A 29 16.22 -16.48 -25.88
N VAL A 30 17.07 -17.49 -26.12
CA VAL A 30 17.12 -18.20 -27.41
C VAL A 30 16.12 -19.38 -27.47
N THR A 31 15.79 -20.03 -26.35
CA THR A 31 14.92 -21.24 -26.36
C THR A 31 13.46 -20.97 -25.95
N SER A 32 12.52 -21.63 -26.63
CA SER A 32 11.07 -21.45 -26.41
C SER A 32 10.60 -21.78 -24.99
N ALA A 33 11.21 -22.79 -24.35
CA ALA A 33 10.90 -23.15 -22.96
C ALA A 33 11.29 -22.05 -21.96
N GLN A 34 12.41 -21.36 -22.20
CA GLN A 34 12.85 -20.23 -21.38
C GLN A 34 11.91 -19.04 -21.52
N LYS A 35 11.38 -18.79 -22.74
CA LYS A 35 10.41 -17.71 -22.98
C LYS A 35 9.12 -17.91 -22.21
N THR A 36 8.54 -19.11 -22.22
CA THR A 36 7.29 -19.39 -21.48
C THR A 36 7.48 -19.25 -19.98
N PHE A 37 8.60 -19.75 -19.43
CA PHE A 37 8.91 -19.60 -18.01
C PHE A 37 9.15 -18.14 -17.61
N ALA A 38 9.82 -17.37 -18.47
CA ALA A 38 10.04 -15.93 -18.26
C ALA A 38 8.71 -15.15 -18.23
N ILE A 39 7.76 -15.46 -19.11
CA ILE A 39 6.43 -14.83 -19.12
C ILE A 39 5.68 -15.13 -17.82
N LEU A 40 5.70 -16.39 -17.35
CA LEU A 40 5.07 -16.75 -16.07
C LEU A 40 5.69 -15.98 -14.90
N LEU A 41 7.02 -15.84 -14.88
CA LEU A 41 7.71 -15.08 -13.84
C LEU A 41 7.47 -13.58 -13.92
N PHE A 42 7.26 -13.03 -15.10
CA PHE A 42 6.80 -11.65 -15.28
C PHE A 42 5.45 -11.45 -14.60
N VAL A 43 4.47 -12.30 -14.89
CA VAL A 43 3.12 -12.21 -14.31
C VAL A 43 3.16 -12.32 -12.79
N LEU A 44 3.93 -13.27 -12.26
CA LEU A 44 4.11 -13.42 -10.80
C LEU A 44 4.83 -12.22 -10.20
N GLY A 45 5.88 -11.72 -10.86
CA GLY A 45 6.63 -10.55 -10.44
C GLY A 45 5.78 -9.29 -10.39
N THR A 46 4.96 -9.03 -11.43
CA THR A 46 4.06 -7.87 -11.46
C THR A 46 2.95 -8.00 -10.42
N MET A 47 2.42 -9.20 -10.18
CA MET A 47 1.41 -9.43 -9.14
C MET A 47 1.97 -9.16 -7.73
N LEU A 48 3.19 -9.64 -7.45
CA LEU A 48 3.87 -9.36 -6.18
C LEU A 48 4.15 -7.86 -6.02
N ASN A 49 4.68 -7.20 -7.07
CA ASN A 49 4.91 -5.76 -7.04
C ASN A 49 3.59 -4.98 -6.81
N ALA A 50 2.50 -5.32 -7.50
CA ALA A 50 1.20 -4.68 -7.32
C ALA A 50 0.70 -4.80 -5.87
N THR A 51 0.82 -5.98 -5.26
CA THR A 51 0.41 -6.15 -3.85
C THR A 51 1.31 -5.39 -2.87
N MET A 52 2.61 -5.29 -3.15
CA MET A 52 3.54 -4.48 -2.36
C MET A 52 3.15 -2.99 -2.44
N PHE A 53 2.92 -2.46 -3.63
CA PHE A 53 2.48 -1.08 -3.82
C PHE A 53 1.13 -0.80 -3.16
N GLY A 54 0.15 -1.72 -3.26
CA GLY A 54 -1.13 -1.59 -2.57
C GLY A 54 -0.97 -1.53 -1.04
N LYS A 55 -0.11 -2.38 -0.47
CA LYS A 55 0.19 -2.34 0.97
C LYS A 55 0.88 -1.03 1.37
N VAL A 56 1.86 -0.57 0.60
CA VAL A 56 2.55 0.70 0.85
C VAL A 56 1.56 1.87 0.77
N ALA A 57 0.72 1.93 -0.27
CA ALA A 57 -0.31 2.96 -0.41
C ALA A 57 -1.27 2.96 0.80
N SER A 58 -1.71 1.79 1.25
CA SER A 58 -2.53 1.67 2.46
C SER A 58 -1.81 2.15 3.72
N HIS A 59 -0.49 1.96 3.80
CA HIS A 59 0.31 2.41 4.94
C HIS A 59 0.45 3.93 4.94
N PHE A 60 0.72 4.54 3.79
CA PHE A 60 0.72 6.00 3.63
C PHE A 60 -0.67 6.60 3.93
N ALA A 61 -1.75 5.98 3.44
CA ALA A 61 -3.11 6.42 3.75
C ALA A 61 -3.42 6.32 5.26
N LYS A 62 -2.90 5.30 5.95
CA LYS A 62 -3.01 5.20 7.42
C LYS A 62 -2.24 6.29 8.15
N PHE A 63 -1.03 6.62 7.68
CA PHE A 63 -0.25 7.73 8.23
C PHE A 63 -1.01 9.06 8.18
N ASP A 64 -1.67 9.36 7.05
CA ASP A 64 -2.49 10.57 6.91
C ASP A 64 -3.72 10.56 7.83
N LYS A 65 -4.41 9.40 7.92
CA LYS A 65 -5.54 9.19 8.83
C LYS A 65 -5.15 9.38 10.30
N ASP A 66 -3.98 8.90 10.71
CA ASP A 66 -3.53 9.04 12.10
C ASP A 66 -3.14 10.49 12.45
N ALA A 67 -2.58 11.23 11.50
CA ALA A 67 -2.36 12.68 11.66
C ALA A 67 -3.69 13.43 11.81
N GLN A 68 -4.69 13.10 10.97
CA GLN A 68 -6.01 13.72 11.01
C GLN A 68 -6.74 13.45 12.34
N LYS A 69 -6.67 12.23 12.89
CA LYS A 69 -7.22 11.91 14.22
C LYS A 69 -6.60 12.77 15.31
N ALA A 70 -5.27 12.96 15.29
CA ALA A 70 -4.58 13.77 16.28
C ALA A 70 -5.05 15.24 16.24
N ASP A 71 -5.31 15.78 15.06
CA ASP A 71 -5.79 17.16 14.90
C ASP A 71 -7.26 17.32 15.34
N VAL A 72 -8.14 16.36 15.02
CA VAL A 72 -9.54 16.40 15.51
C VAL A 72 -9.61 16.34 17.03
N LEU A 73 -8.80 15.49 17.67
CA LEU A 73 -8.72 15.41 19.13
C LEU A 73 -8.23 16.73 19.74
N ARG A 74 -7.23 17.38 19.13
CA ARG A 74 -6.73 18.70 19.56
C ARG A 74 -7.80 19.77 19.49
N GLN A 75 -8.50 19.87 18.36
CA GLN A 75 -9.58 20.85 18.18
C GLN A 75 -10.70 20.65 19.20
N THR A 76 -11.05 19.40 19.48
CA THR A 76 -12.09 19.09 20.46
C THR A 76 -11.67 19.50 21.87
N MET A 77 -10.43 19.20 22.26
CA MET A 77 -9.92 19.63 23.57
C MET A 77 -9.88 21.16 23.71
N GLN A 78 -9.56 21.89 22.64
CA GLN A 78 -9.62 23.36 22.63
C GLN A 78 -11.05 23.87 22.80
N THR A 79 -12.02 23.33 22.05
CA THR A 79 -13.43 23.70 22.20
C THR A 79 -13.94 23.40 23.61
N MET A 80 -13.59 22.26 24.20
CA MET A 80 -13.98 21.94 25.58
C MET A 80 -13.44 22.94 26.60
N GLN A 81 -12.23 23.47 26.36
CA GLN A 81 -11.61 24.48 27.21
C GLN A 81 -12.29 25.84 27.05
N ASP A 82 -12.65 26.23 25.82
CA ASP A 82 -13.30 27.51 25.54
C ASP A 82 -14.71 27.63 26.15
N PHE A 83 -15.44 26.51 26.25
CA PHE A 83 -16.80 26.46 26.82
C PHE A 83 -16.84 26.11 28.33
N ASP A 84 -15.68 26.03 29.01
CA ASP A 84 -15.52 25.67 30.43
C ASP A 84 -16.30 24.39 30.82
N VAL A 85 -16.22 23.37 29.96
CA VAL A 85 -17.05 22.16 30.07
C VAL A 85 -16.61 21.36 31.31
N PRO A 86 -17.53 20.94 32.20
CA PRO A 86 -17.17 20.10 33.34
C PRO A 86 -16.58 18.75 32.92
N ARG A 87 -15.54 18.29 33.64
CA ARG A 87 -14.68 17.14 33.27
C ARG A 87 -15.42 15.82 33.01
N THR A 88 -16.60 15.65 33.59
CA THR A 88 -17.46 14.46 33.39
C THR A 88 -17.96 14.34 31.95
N LEU A 89 -18.39 15.45 31.33
CA LEU A 89 -18.87 15.46 29.94
C LEU A 89 -17.72 15.40 28.93
N GLN A 90 -16.55 15.94 29.28
CA GLN A 90 -15.37 15.85 28.42
C GLN A 90 -14.99 14.40 28.11
N THR A 91 -15.07 13.54 29.13
CA THR A 91 -14.71 12.12 29.00
C THR A 91 -15.71 11.38 28.10
N GLU A 92 -17.00 11.71 28.21
CA GLU A 92 -18.05 11.15 27.33
C GLU A 92 -17.91 11.64 25.88
N VAL A 93 -17.67 12.92 25.67
CA VAL A 93 -17.50 13.48 24.32
C VAL A 93 -16.24 12.90 23.66
N LEU A 94 -15.12 12.79 24.39
CA LEU A 94 -13.91 12.13 23.86
C LEU A 94 -14.14 10.65 23.56
N ALA A 95 -14.89 9.93 24.39
CA ALA A 95 -15.23 8.53 24.17
C ALA A 95 -16.14 8.36 22.93
N PHE A 96 -17.15 9.22 22.79
CA PHE A 96 -18.02 9.26 21.62
C PHE A 96 -17.24 9.56 20.34
N GLN A 97 -16.34 10.54 20.39
CA GLN A 97 -15.57 10.95 19.24
C GLN A 97 -14.54 9.92 18.80
N HIS A 98 -13.94 9.18 19.75
CA HIS A 98 -13.12 8.03 19.43
C HIS A 98 -13.93 6.91 18.75
N HIS A 99 -15.18 6.69 19.16
CA HIS A 99 -16.06 5.70 18.55
C HIS A 99 -16.46 6.10 17.11
N VAL A 100 -16.90 7.35 16.91
CA VAL A 100 -17.30 7.86 15.58
C VAL A 100 -16.13 7.92 14.60
N LEU A 101 -14.96 8.39 15.03
CA LEU A 101 -13.76 8.47 14.17
C LEU A 101 -13.23 7.10 13.74
N TYR A 102 -13.52 6.03 14.49
CA TYR A 102 -13.12 4.67 14.13
C TYR A 102 -14.03 4.07 13.05
N ASP A 103 -15.35 4.34 13.12
CA ASP A 103 -16.34 3.86 12.16
C ASP A 103 -16.31 4.63 10.83
N ASP A 104 -16.13 5.96 10.86
CA ASP A 104 -16.12 6.78 9.64
C ASP A 104 -14.87 6.53 8.77
N ILE A 105 -13.71 6.33 9.40
CA ILE A 105 -12.44 6.12 8.67
C ILE A 105 -12.40 4.75 7.99
N THR A 106 -13.26 3.81 8.40
CA THR A 106 -13.35 2.45 7.86
C THR A 106 -14.53 2.29 6.89
N SER A 107 -15.62 3.05 7.05
CA SER A 107 -16.80 2.99 6.17
C SER A 107 -16.75 3.99 5.00
N ASN A 108 -16.16 5.18 5.16
CA ASN A 108 -16.17 6.21 4.11
C ASN A 108 -15.29 5.83 2.89
N ASN A 109 -14.32 4.94 3.10
CA ASN A 109 -13.53 4.31 2.04
C ASN A 109 -14.27 3.18 1.29
N GLU A 110 -15.37 2.64 1.83
CA GLU A 110 -16.23 1.70 1.07
C GLU A 110 -17.30 2.44 0.25
N ASN A 111 -17.72 3.64 0.70
CA ASN A 111 -18.75 4.43 0.02
C ASN A 111 -18.26 5.19 -1.23
N PHE A 112 -16.95 5.41 -1.37
CA PHE A 112 -16.39 6.15 -2.52
C PHE A 112 -16.17 5.28 -3.77
N GLU A 113 -16.17 3.95 -3.63
CA GLU A 113 -16.02 3.01 -4.75
C GLU A 113 -17.37 2.58 -5.37
N ALA A 114 -18.48 3.05 -4.78
CA ALA A 114 -19.85 2.76 -5.22
C ALA A 114 -20.50 3.88 -6.04
N LEU A 115 -19.76 4.91 -6.48
CA LEU A 115 -20.30 5.94 -7.35
C LEU A 115 -20.32 5.42 -8.80
N PRO A 116 -21.50 5.23 -9.43
CA PRO A 116 -21.54 4.98 -10.87
C PRO A 116 -20.94 6.19 -11.59
N GLU A 117 -19.95 5.94 -12.45
CA GLU A 117 -19.42 6.94 -13.37
C GLU A 117 -20.60 7.44 -14.23
N THR A 118 -20.96 8.71 -14.04
CA THR A 118 -21.98 9.42 -14.85
C THR A 118 -21.42 9.85 -16.18
#